data_AF-A0A0R3SGC2-F1
#
_entry.id   AF-A0A0R3SGC2-F1
#
_cell.length_a   1.000
_cell.length_b   1.000
_cell.length_c   1.000
_cell.angle_alpha   90.00
_cell.angle_beta   90.00
_cell.angle_gamma   90.00
#
_symmetry.space_group_name_H-M   'P 1'
#
loop_
_entity.id
_entity.type
_entity.pdbx_description
1 polymer ?
#
loop_
_entity_poly.entity_id
_entity_poly.type
_entity_poly.pdbx_seq_one_letter_code
_entity_poly.pdbx_strand_id
1 'polypeptide(L)'
;MLSSFYDDFQPCLLITSKGYPDLATRSLLSKLCQKYPRLPMYALVDADPHGIGIYLTYKYGSKVTNFIPNLKLLEIIELINN
;
A
#
# COMPACT_ATOMS: atom_id res chain seq x y z
N MET A 1 11.39 -0.61 16.60
CA MET A 1 10.78 0.17 15.49
C MET A 1 10.23 -0.75 14.40
N LEU A 2 11.06 -1.59 13.75
CA LEU A 2 10.52 -2.62 12.82
C LEU A 2 9.82 -3.77 13.56
N SER A 3 10.34 -4.22 14.70
CA SER A 3 9.73 -5.30 15.51
C SER A 3 8.30 -4.95 15.94
N SER A 4 8.08 -3.73 16.44
CA SER A 4 6.76 -3.24 16.87
C SER A 4 5.76 -3.16 15.72
N PHE A 5 6.19 -2.73 14.53
CA PHE A 5 5.34 -2.75 13.34
C PHE A 5 4.87 -4.19 13.00
N TYR A 6 5.78 -5.16 13.01
CA TYR A 6 5.37 -6.55 12.76
C TYR A 6 4.40 -7.06 13.82
N ASP A 7 4.56 -6.64 15.08
CA ASP A 7 3.68 -7.04 16.17
C ASP A 7 2.26 -6.47 16.02
N ASP A 8 2.13 -5.23 15.56
CA ASP A 8 0.84 -4.55 15.41
C ASP A 8 0.04 -5.03 14.19
N PHE A 9 0.72 -5.52 13.15
CA PHE A 9 0.08 -5.87 11.88
C PHE A 9 -0.04 -7.38 11.64
N GLN A 10 0.50 -8.25 12.50
CA GLN A 10 0.41 -9.70 12.29
C GLN A 10 -1.00 -10.29 12.56
N PRO A 11 -1.45 -11.27 11.76
CA PRO A 11 -0.80 -11.78 10.55
C PRO A 11 -0.99 -10.85 9.33
N CYS A 12 0.11 -10.43 8.69
CA CYS A 12 0.09 -9.56 7.50
C CYS A 12 0.83 -10.15 6.29
N LEU A 13 0.45 -9.70 5.11
CA LEU A 13 1.22 -9.87 3.88
C LEU A 13 2.01 -8.59 3.60
N LEU A 14 3.35 -8.67 3.65
CA LEU A 14 4.23 -7.56 3.29
C LEU A 14 4.62 -7.67 1.81
N ILE A 15 4.38 -6.61 1.05
CA ILE A 15 4.74 -6.51 -0.37
C ILE A 15 5.64 -5.29 -0.55
N THR A 16 6.83 -5.49 -1.13
CA THR A 16 7.78 -4.43 -1.46
C THR A 16 7.85 -4.22 -2.96
N SER A 17 8.06 -2.98 -3.40
CA SER A 17 8.41 -2.65 -4.78
C SER A 17 9.67 -1.78 -4.82
N LYS A 18 10.20 -1.53 -6.02
CA LYS A 18 11.39 -0.69 -6.23
C LYS A 18 11.02 0.77 -6.58
N GLY A 19 9.89 1.27 -6.06
CA GLY A 19 9.36 2.61 -6.38
C GLY A 19 7.98 2.54 -7.03
N TYR A 20 7.81 3.19 -8.18
CA TYR A 20 6.55 3.11 -8.93
C TYR A 20 6.24 1.66 -9.31
N PRO A 21 4.99 1.18 -9.13
CA PRO A 21 4.68 -0.21 -9.35
C PRO A 21 4.70 -0.59 -10.84
N ASP A 22 5.29 -1.75 -11.14
CA ASP A 22 5.17 -2.38 -12.45
C ASP A 22 3.77 -2.97 -12.69
N LEU A 23 3.50 -3.39 -13.93
CA LEU A 23 2.20 -3.95 -14.30
C LEU A 23 1.85 -5.22 -13.52
N ALA A 24 2.84 -6.04 -13.19
CA ALA A 24 2.64 -7.31 -12.47
C ALA A 24 2.18 -7.06 -11.02
N THR A 25 2.85 -6.14 -10.33
CA THR A 25 2.54 -5.71 -8.96
C THR A 25 1.12 -5.14 -8.89
N ARG A 26 0.74 -4.31 -9.88
CA ARG A 26 -0.60 -3.72 -9.96
C ARG A 26 -1.66 -4.80 -10.20
N SER A 27 -1.38 -5.75 -11.09
CA SER A 27 -2.28 -6.89 -11.36
C SER A 27 -2.48 -7.75 -10.12
N LEU A 28 -1.40 -8.05 -9.38
CA LEU A 28 -1.46 -8.82 -8.14
C LEU A 28 -2.35 -8.14 -7.10
N LEU A 29 -2.08 -6.86 -6.80
CA LEU A 29 -2.84 -6.12 -5.80
C LEU A 29 -4.31 -5.93 -6.19
N SER A 30 -4.58 -5.70 -7.48
CA SER A 30 -5.95 -5.63 -7.98
C SER A 30 -6.70 -6.95 -7.78
N LYS A 31 -6.07 -8.09 -8.07
CA LYS A 31 -6.64 -9.42 -7.83
C LYS A 31 -6.87 -9.66 -6.33
N LEU A 32 -5.93 -9.28 -5.47
CA LEU A 32 -6.09 -9.39 -4.02
C LEU A 32 -7.26 -8.55 -3.51
N CYS A 33 -7.39 -7.31 -3.97
CA CYS A 33 -8.48 -6.42 -3.59
C CYS A 33 -9.85 -6.96 -4.04
N GLN A 34 -9.94 -7.49 -5.26
CA GLN A 34 -11.17 -8.08 -5.78
C GLN A 34 -11.55 -9.36 -5.05
N LYS A 35 -10.55 -10.22 -4.74
CA LYS A 35 -10.77 -11.49 -4.05
C LYS A 35 -11.09 -11.29 -2.57
N TYR A 36 -10.51 -10.28 -1.92
CA TYR A 36 -10.65 -9.99 -0.50
C TYR A 36 -11.05 -8.52 -0.27
N PRO A 37 -12.29 -8.12 -0.60
CA PRO A 37 -12.73 -6.72 -0.54
C PRO A 37 -12.81 -6.15 0.89
N ARG A 38 -12.71 -6.99 1.92
CA ARG A 38 -12.66 -6.56 3.32
C ARG A 38 -11.26 -6.56 3.92
N LEU A 39 -10.24 -6.99 3.16
CA LEU A 39 -8.86 -7.00 3.62
C LEU A 39 -8.34 -5.56 3.67
N PRO A 40 -7.93 -5.06 4.86
CA PRO A 40 -7.28 -3.77 4.95
C PRO A 40 -5.96 -3.78 4.18
N MET A 41 -5.72 -2.75 3.37
CA MET A 41 -4.47 -2.57 2.64
C MET A 41 -3.89 -1.22 2.98
N TYR A 42 -2.60 -1.22 3.29
CA TYR A 42 -1.88 -0.03 3.69
C TYR A 42 -0.63 0.15 2.82
N ALA A 43 -0.32 1.40 2.51
CA ALA A 43 0.90 1.79 1.82
C ALA A 43 1.80 2.60 2.76
N LEU A 44 3.05 2.20 2.88
CA LEU A 44 4.11 2.95 3.54
C LEU A 44 5.02 3.54 2.46
N VAL A 45 5.14 4.86 2.43
CA VAL A 45 5.92 5.62 1.44
C VAL A 45 6.64 6.78 2.14
N ASP A 46 7.65 7.34 1.48
CA ASP A 46 8.35 8.52 1.96
C ASP A 46 7.42 9.74 2.06
N ALA A 47 7.65 10.61 3.04
CA ALA A 47 6.88 11.83 3.29
C ALA A 47 7.29 12.98 2.34
N ASP A 48 7.35 12.70 1.04
CA ASP A 48 7.72 13.66 0.01
C ASP A 48 6.80 13.55 -1.23
N PRO A 49 6.88 14.48 -2.20
CA PRO A 49 6.06 14.43 -3.40
C PRO A 49 6.21 13.15 -4.24
N HIS A 50 7.39 12.50 -4.22
CA HIS A 50 7.62 11.26 -4.95
C HIS A 50 6.90 10.08 -4.29
N GLY A 51 6.98 9.95 -2.95
CA GLY A 51 6.26 8.95 -2.17
C GLY A 51 4.75 9.06 -2.35
N ILE A 52 4.21 10.28 -2.34
CA ILE A 52 2.79 10.53 -2.65
C ILE A 52 2.47 10.09 -4.09
N GLY A 53 3.32 10.41 -5.06
CA GLY A 53 3.14 9.97 -6.46
C GLY A 53 3.10 8.44 -6.61
N ILE A 54 3.96 7.72 -5.89
CA ILE A 54 3.94 6.25 -5.84
C ILE A 54 2.61 5.76 -5.26
N TYR A 55 2.19 6.27 -4.09
CA TYR A 55 0.92 5.90 -3.46
C TYR A 55 -0.28 6.13 -4.39
N LEU A 56 -0.37 7.30 -5.03
CA LEU A 56 -1.46 7.63 -5.94
C LEU A 56 -1.48 6.67 -7.15
N THR A 57 -0.32 6.25 -7.64
CA THR A 57 -0.21 5.27 -8.73
C THR A 57 -0.74 3.89 -8.31
N TYR A 58 -0.50 3.47 -7.07
CA TYR A 58 -1.10 2.24 -6.54
C TYR A 58 -2.61 2.37 -6.36
N LYS A 59 -3.05 3.46 -5.74
CA LYS A 59 -4.46 3.67 -5.39
C LYS A 59 -5.31 3.84 -6.64
N TYR A 60 -5.03 4.88 -7.42
CA TYR A 60 -5.85 5.33 -8.56
C TYR A 60 -5.47 4.67 -9.88
N GLY A 61 -4.26 4.12 -9.97
CA GLY A 61 -3.74 3.61 -11.22
C GLY A 61 -3.51 4.70 -12.27
N SER A 62 -3.49 4.27 -13.53
CA SER A 62 -3.50 5.11 -14.72
C SER A 62 -4.79 4.80 -15.50
N LYS A 63 -5.21 5.68 -16.44
CA LYS A 63 -6.52 5.64 -17.14
C LYS A 63 -6.96 4.27 -17.70
N VAL A 64 -6.05 3.30 -17.81
CA VAL A 64 -6.22 1.97 -18.42
C VAL A 64 -6.31 0.83 -17.39
N THR A 65 -6.22 1.10 -16.08
CA THR A 65 -5.90 0.07 -15.07
C THR A 65 -6.71 0.16 -13.80
N ASN A 66 -7.05 -1.00 -13.25
CA ASN A 66 -7.99 -1.17 -12.14
C ASN A 66 -7.50 -0.52 -10.83
N PHE A 67 -8.40 0.28 -10.25
CA PHE A 67 -8.32 0.96 -8.96
C PHE A 67 -8.18 -0.03 -7.78
N ILE A 68 -7.44 0.34 -6.73
CA ILE A 68 -7.42 -0.38 -5.44
C ILE A 68 -8.24 0.44 -4.42
N PRO A 69 -9.56 0.23 -4.32
CA PRO A 69 -10.45 1.08 -3.52
C PRO A 69 -10.13 1.16 -2.04
N ASN A 70 -9.61 0.07 -1.48
CA ASN A 70 -9.41 -0.04 -0.05
C ASN A 70 -7.97 0.28 0.38
N LEU A 71 -7.13 0.80 -0.52
CA LEU A 71 -5.75 1.17 -0.20
C LEU A 71 -5.71 2.50 0.56
N LYS A 72 -5.26 2.43 1.81
CA LYS A 72 -5.05 3.58 2.68
C LYS A 72 -3.56 3.91 2.76
N LEU A 73 -3.24 5.20 2.76
CA LEU A 73 -1.90 5.62 3.12
C LEU A 73 -1.76 5.36 4.62
N LEU A 74 -0.67 4.71 5.04
CA LEU A 74 -0.37 4.60 6.45
C LEU A 74 0.21 5.95 6.89
N GLU A 75 -0.51 6.68 7.74
CA GLU A 75 0.05 7.90 8.33
C GLU A 75 1.09 7.47 9.38
N ILE A 76 2.36 7.70 9.06
CA ILE A 76 3.49 7.41 9.95
C ILE A 76 3.34 8.13 11.31
N ILE A 77 2.53 9.19 11.39
CA ILE A 77 2.32 10.01 12.59
C ILE A 77 1.70 9.22 13.76
N GLU A 78 0.86 8.21 13.53
CA GLU A 78 0.31 7.39 14.64
C GLU A 78 1.32 6.36 15.19
N LEU A 79 2.29 5.91 14.38
CA LEU A 79 3.31 4.94 14.79
C LEU A 79 4.52 5.56 15.52
N ILE A 80 4.76 6.86 15.34
CA ILE A 80 5.85 7.57 16.04
C ILE A 80 5.39 8.05 17.43
N ASN A 81 4.08 8.22 17.63
CA ASN A 81 3.51 8.78 18.86
C ASN A 81 3.05 7.73 19.90
N ASN A 82 3.37 6.45 19.71
CA ASN A 82 3.25 5.38 20.72
C ASN A 82 4.60 4.76 21.04
#